data_AF-A0A7W1T1S9-F1
#
_entry.id   AF-A0A7W1T1S9-F1
#
_cell.length_a   1.000
_cell.length_b   1.000
_cell.length_c   1.000
_cell.angle_alpha   90.00
_cell.angle_beta   90.00
_cell.angle_gamma   90.00
#
_symmetry.space_group_name_H-M   'P 1'
#
loop_
_entity.id
_entity.type
_entity.pdbx_description
1 polymer ?
#
loop_
_entity_poly.entity_id
_entity_poly.type
_entity_poly.pdbx_seq_one_letter_code
_entity_poly.pdbx_strand_id
1 'polypeptide(L)' 'KNADAEKSKAILAAEIIKVVDREGLTVRTAHQRTAIAATEFSRIRNAALGRFPLARRIAILNRLGSRVDGKPG' A
#
# COMPACT_ATOMS: atom_id res chain seq x y z
N LYS A 1 6.18 19.61 -15.42
CA LYS A 1 6.41 18.66 -14.29
C LYS A 1 5.34 18.93 -13.24
N ASN A 2 4.48 17.96 -12.92
CA ASN A 2 3.36 18.17 -11.99
C ASN A 2 3.79 17.82 -10.56
N ALA A 3 4.34 18.79 -9.83
CA ALA A 3 4.91 18.60 -8.50
C ALA A 3 3.85 18.14 -7.46
N ASP A 4 2.59 18.57 -7.63
CA ASP A 4 1.50 18.20 -6.73
C ASP A 4 1.11 16.73 -6.88
N ALA A 5 1.14 16.21 -8.10
CA ALA A 5 0.91 14.79 -8.34
C ALA A 5 1.99 13.94 -7.68
N GLU A 6 3.26 14.29 -7.82
CA GLU A 6 4.36 13.53 -7.19
C GLU A 6 4.32 13.62 -5.65
N LYS A 7 4.01 14.79 -5.07
CA LYS A 7 3.81 14.94 -3.62
C LYS A 7 2.67 14.08 -3.10
N SER A 8 1.53 14.10 -3.79
CA SER A 8 0.36 13.29 -3.43
C SER A 8 0.67 11.79 -3.45
N LYS A 9 1.47 11.33 -4.43
CA LYS A 9 1.92 9.93 -4.50
C LYS A 9 2.82 9.57 -3.32
N ALA A 10 3.76 10.44 -2.95
CA ALA A 10 4.68 10.20 -1.85
C ALA A 10 3.96 10.11 -0.50
N ILE A 11 3.00 11.00 -0.25
CA ILE A 11 2.17 10.99 0.97
C ILE A 11 1.40 9.66 1.08
N LEU A 12 0.73 9.24 0.00
CA LEU A 12 -0.04 7.99 0.02
C LEU A 12 0.85 6.76 0.20
N ALA A 13 2.05 6.74 -0.41
CA ALA A 13 3.00 5.66 -0.20
C ALA A 13 3.45 5.59 1.26
N ALA A 14 3.73 6.74 1.89
CA ALA A 14 4.11 6.82 3.29
C ALA A 14 3.01 6.29 4.21
N GLU A 15 1.74 6.62 3.96
CA GLU A 15 0.61 6.11 4.74
C GLU A 15 0.45 4.59 4.63
N ILE A 16 0.63 4.02 3.43
CA ILE A 16 0.61 2.56 3.24
C ILE A 16 1.74 1.89 4.02
N ILE A 17 2.96 2.44 3.96
CA ILE A 17 4.11 1.91 4.71
C ILE A 17 3.84 1.97 6.21
N LYS A 18 3.34 3.10 6.73
CA LYS A 18 2.98 3.23 8.15
C LYS A 18 1.99 2.17 8.62
N VAL A 19 0.99 1.83 7.82
CA VAL A 19 0.01 0.78 8.19
C VAL A 19 0.66 -0.60 8.16
N VAL A 20 1.41 -0.91 7.11
CA VAL A 20 2.14 -2.19 6.98
C VAL A 20 3.11 -2.39 8.15
N ASP A 21 3.86 -1.37 8.52
CA ASP A 21 4.88 -1.46 9.58
C ASP A 21 4.23 -1.50 10.97
N ARG A 22 3.17 -0.70 11.21
CA ARG A 22 2.41 -0.73 12.48
C ARG A 22 1.83 -2.11 12.78
N GLU A 23 1.36 -2.80 11.75
CA GLU A 23 0.77 -4.13 11.87
C GLU A 23 1.81 -5.27 11.74
N GLY A 24 3.09 -4.95 11.56
CA GLY A 24 4.16 -5.94 11.38
C GLY A 24 3.96 -6.81 10.14
N LEU A 25 3.28 -6.31 9.11
CA LEU A 25 2.93 -7.10 7.94
C LEU A 25 4.16 -7.35 7.08
N THR A 26 4.44 -8.62 6.81
CA THR A 26 5.34 -8.99 5.72
C THR A 26 4.68 -8.68 4.38
N VAL A 27 5.48 -8.54 3.32
CA VAL A 27 4.96 -8.39 1.94
C VAL A 27 3.99 -9.53 1.58
N ARG A 28 4.26 -10.75 2.05
CA ARG A 28 3.38 -11.91 1.87
C ARG A 28 2.05 -11.75 2.61
N THR A 29 2.09 -11.32 3.87
CA THR A 29 0.88 -11.12 4.68
C THR A 29 0.02 -9.98 4.12
N ALA A 30 0.64 -8.90 3.68
CA ALA A 30 -0.05 -7.78 3.03
C ALA A 30 -0.73 -8.23 1.72
N HIS A 31 -0.07 -9.08 0.92
CA HIS A 31 -0.68 -9.71 -0.25
C HIS A 31 -1.90 -10.56 0.14
N GLN A 32 -1.78 -11.42 1.16
CA GLN A 32 -2.89 -12.28 1.61
C GLN A 32 -4.09 -11.48 2.10
N ARG A 33 -3.88 -10.38 2.83
CA ARG A 33 -4.98 -9.54 3.34
C ARG A 33 -5.67 -8.72 2.27
N THR A 34 -4.92 -8.23 1.29
CA THR A 34 -5.44 -7.25 0.32
C THR A 34 -5.71 -7.85 -1.05
N ALA A 35 -5.27 -9.08 -1.33
CA ALA A 35 -5.21 -9.70 -2.66
C ALA A 35 -4.43 -8.87 -3.71
N ILE A 36 -3.53 -7.99 -3.28
CA ILE A 36 -2.69 -7.16 -4.16
C ILE A 36 -1.31 -7.78 -4.28
N ALA A 37 -0.72 -7.76 -5.48
CA ALA A 37 0.54 -8.42 -5.75
C ALA A 37 1.65 -7.99 -4.76
N ALA A 38 2.43 -8.95 -4.27
CA ALA A 38 3.59 -8.73 -3.40
C ALA A 38 4.62 -7.73 -3.99
N THR A 39 4.79 -7.77 -5.31
CA THR A 39 5.65 -6.85 -6.06
C THR A 39 5.23 -5.40 -5.91
N GLU A 40 3.94 -5.15 -5.71
CA GLU A 40 3.37 -3.82 -5.53
C GLU A 40 3.75 -3.21 -4.19
N PHE A 41 3.71 -4.01 -3.12
CA PHE A 41 4.19 -3.60 -1.80
C PHE A 41 5.71 -3.35 -1.80
N SER A 42 6.45 -4.17 -2.54
CA SER A 42 7.90 -3.98 -2.70
C SER A 42 8.23 -2.66 -3.40
N ARG A 43 7.48 -2.30 -4.46
CA ARG A 43 7.61 -1.00 -5.14
C ARG A 43 7.29 0.17 -4.22
N ILE A 44 6.25 0.05 -3.39
CA ILE A 44 5.87 1.10 -2.43
C ILE A 44 6.97 1.31 -1.39
N ARG A 45 7.50 0.23 -0.80
CA ARG A 45 8.62 0.30 0.16
C ARG A 45 9.87 0.93 -0.44
N ASN A 46 10.17 0.63 -1.71
CA ASN A 46 11.34 1.18 -2.40
C ASN A 46 11.09 2.55 -3.03
N ALA A 47 9.96 3.21 -2.71
CA ALA A 47 9.54 4.49 -3.30
C ALA A 47 9.56 4.51 -4.85
N ALA A 48 9.40 3.35 -5.49
CA ALA A 48 9.35 3.20 -6.93
C ALA A 48 7.95 3.57 -7.45
N LEU A 49 7.58 4.85 -7.31
CA LEU A 49 6.22 5.35 -7.42
C LEU A 49 5.75 5.72 -8.83
N GLY A 50 6.61 5.59 -9.85
CA GLY A 50 6.49 6.01 -11.26
C GLY A 50 5.08 6.27 -11.85
N ARG A 51 4.71 5.57 -12.93
CA ARG A 51 3.34 5.65 -13.52
C ARG A 51 2.31 4.85 -12.73
N PHE A 52 2.51 4.74 -11.42
CA PHE A 52 1.61 3.99 -10.58
C PHE A 52 0.33 4.81 -10.35
N PRO A 53 -0.86 4.31 -10.75
CA PRO A 53 -2.09 5.10 -10.68
C PRO A 53 -2.47 5.41 -9.24
N LEU A 54 -2.88 6.66 -8.99
CA LEU A 54 -3.36 7.13 -7.68
C LEU A 54 -4.54 6.27 -7.17
N ALA A 55 -5.47 5.94 -8.06
CA ALA A 55 -6.64 5.11 -7.77
C ALA A 55 -6.27 3.72 -7.19
N ARG A 56 -5.16 3.11 -7.67
CA ARG A 56 -4.69 1.83 -7.14
C ARG A 56 -4.14 1.96 -5.72
N ARG A 57 -3.49 3.07 -5.37
CA ARG A 57 -3.01 3.32 -4.00
C ARG A 57 -4.13 3.53 -3.00
N ILE A 58 -5.17 4.26 -3.41
CA ILE A 58 -6.39 4.44 -2.62
C ILE A 58 -7.04 3.07 -2.34
N ALA A 59 -7.10 2.18 -3.34
CA ALA A 59 -7.60 0.83 -3.14
C ALA A 59 -6.76 0.00 -2.14
N ILE A 60 -5.42 0.11 -2.18
CA ILE A 60 -4.53 -0.54 -1.20
C ILE A 60 -4.84 -0.04 0.21
N LEU A 61 -4.89 1.29 0.39
CA LEU A 61 -5.13 1.89 1.70
C LEU A 61 -6.51 1.50 2.25
N ASN A 62 -7.55 1.50 1.39
CA ASN A 62 -8.89 1.08 1.78
C ASN A 62 -8.94 -0.40 2.18
N ARG A 63 -8.20 -1.29 1.51
CA ARG A 63 -8.15 -2.72 1.87
C ARG A 63 -7.31 -3.00 3.11
N LEU A 64 -6.31 -2.17 3.41
CA LEU A 64 -5.53 -2.25 4.65
C LEU A 64 -6.32 -1.67 5.84
N GLY A 65 -7.04 -0.57 5.65
CA GLY A 65 -7.86 0.07 6.69
C GLY A 65 -9.23 -0.60 6.90
N SER A 66 -9.73 -1.32 5.91
CA SER A 66 -10.86 -2.24 6.08
C SER A 66 -10.35 -3.44 6.86
N ARG A 67 -10.44 -3.33 8.19
CA ARG A 67 -10.22 -4.42 9.13
C ARG A 67 -11.24 -5.52 8.82
N VAL A 68 -10.90 -6.40 7.90
CA VAL A 68 -11.63 -7.66 7.73
C VAL A 68 -11.17 -8.52 8.88
N ASP A 69 -12.07 -8.82 9.83
CA ASP A 69 -11.84 -9.78 10.90
C ASP A 69 -11.57 -11.16 10.28
N GLY A 70 -10.33 -11.38 9.86
CA GLY A 70 -9.83 -12.66 9.43
C GLY A 70 -9.47 -13.46 10.66
N LYS A 71 -10.45 -14.11 11.27
CA LYS A 71 -10.20 -15.22 12.19
C LYS A 71 -9.45 -16.31 11.39
N PRO A 72 -8.23 -16.70 11.77
CA PRO A 72 -7.56 -17.81 11.10
C PRO A 72 -8.24 -19.11 11.54
N GLY A 73 -8.69 -19.90 10.56
CA GLY A 73 -8.92 -21.33 10.72
C GLY A 73 -7.62 -22.10 10.53
#